data_AF-A0A355PGP2-F1
#
_entry.id   AF-A0A355PGP2-F1
#
_cell.length_a   1.000
_cell.length_b   1.000
_cell.length_c   1.000
_cell.angle_alpha   90.00
_cell.angle_beta   90.00
_cell.angle_gamma   90.00
#
_symmetry.space_group_name_H-M   'P 1'
#
loop_
_entity.id
_entity.type
_entity.pdbx_description
1 polymer ?
#
loop_
_entity_poly.entity_id
_entity_poly.type
_entity_poly.pdbx_seq_one_letter_code
_entity_poly.pdbx_strand_id
1 'polypeptide(L)'
;IAPQESRELFIRRALVEGEFQTKGEFFTHNRALIEEVEALEDRARRRDILVDEETLFAFYDERIPADIVNGKGFEHWRKQAERQDPTLLKFDIDALKARDAHDVTQAQYPDHLTLSGVAYPVSYHFDPDAEDDGVTLTVPAAMLPQLPVHALEWLVPGLLREKCIALLKSLPKSIRRQVVPIPDWVDAALETLVPDERPLTEALGEFIRRRTATRVHPDDWRLDLLPPHLIMNVRVVDHAGKTLGQGRDVRALERRFEEAASAGAQALADQASQAPALDELPESPLPESRVTTQAGIRVEAYPALMAEAHSFKVALFDHPAKAAAVHQEGVARLAIAKRPEQVKAIKRLPGVEKCALLFAKVGSKQALVDDLLLAVFTQVVATHPLPRSANELTERLKATESELIPYATSLLTRIEEALKGHLAVTKVLKGKLNFALALVYSDVSAQMQRLVYPGFIRDAGEWLSEYPRYTEAALIRLDKAARERGRDQMMMQDVQALEARFDARRKSERRGAAEDPELVSFGWWIQELRVSLFAQQLGTQMPVSVKRLEKRWEEITSV
;
A
#
# COMPACT_ATOMS: atom_id res chain seq x y z
N ILE A 1 -31.08 1.11 61.09
CA ILE A 1 -30.87 1.00 59.62
C ILE A 1 -31.80 2.02 59.00
N ALA A 2 -31.28 2.98 58.23
CA ALA A 2 -32.09 3.95 57.49
C ALA A 2 -32.62 3.26 56.21
N PRO A 3 -33.90 2.82 56.17
CA PRO A 3 -34.35 1.90 55.11
C PRO A 3 -34.43 2.58 53.74
N GLN A 4 -34.81 3.86 53.70
CA GLN A 4 -34.82 4.67 52.48
C GLN A 4 -33.42 4.85 51.89
N GLU A 5 -32.43 5.26 52.70
CA GLU A 5 -31.05 5.42 52.24
C GLU A 5 -30.46 4.08 51.77
N SER A 6 -30.78 2.98 52.46
CA SER A 6 -30.31 1.65 52.07
C SER A 6 -30.88 1.21 50.72
N ARG A 7 -32.16 1.52 50.46
CA ARG A 7 -32.81 1.28 49.17
C ARG A 7 -32.17 2.12 48.06
N GLU A 8 -32.00 3.42 48.30
CA GLU A 8 -31.42 4.33 47.31
C GLU A 8 -30.01 3.86 46.90
N LEU A 9 -29.17 3.57 47.90
CA LEU A 9 -27.82 3.04 47.66
C LEU A 9 -27.84 1.70 46.93
N PHE A 10 -28.81 0.83 47.23
CA PHE A 10 -28.95 -0.44 46.53
C PHE A 10 -29.30 -0.23 45.05
N ILE A 11 -30.22 0.67 44.71
CA ILE A 11 -30.54 0.93 43.31
C ILE A 11 -29.36 1.56 42.59
N ARG A 12 -28.78 2.64 43.14
CA ARG A 12 -27.67 3.37 42.49
C ARG A 12 -26.45 2.48 42.27
N ARG A 13 -25.89 1.92 43.34
CA ARG A 13 -24.63 1.16 43.21
C ARG A 13 -24.84 -0.23 42.63
N ALA A 14 -25.85 -0.93 43.11
CA ALA A 14 -26.02 -2.32 42.75
C ALA A 14 -26.63 -2.46 41.34
N LEU A 15 -27.67 -1.67 41.00
CA LEU A 15 -28.40 -1.83 39.75
C LEU A 15 -27.97 -0.86 38.63
N VAL A 16 -27.70 0.40 38.95
CA VAL A 16 -27.29 1.42 37.95
C VAL A 16 -25.79 1.30 37.65
N GLU A 17 -24.91 1.41 38.66
CA GLU A 17 -23.45 1.30 38.52
C GLU A 17 -22.99 -0.15 38.23
N GLY A 18 -23.87 -1.14 38.43
CA GLY A 18 -23.62 -2.53 38.04
C GLY A 18 -22.85 -3.37 39.07
N GLU A 19 -22.75 -2.94 40.32
CA GLU A 19 -21.99 -3.66 41.36
C GLU A 19 -22.71 -4.91 41.92
N PHE A 20 -23.94 -5.22 41.45
CA PHE A 20 -24.73 -6.34 41.97
C PHE A 20 -24.43 -7.68 41.28
N GLN A 21 -24.22 -8.74 42.08
CA GLN A 21 -24.13 -10.10 41.57
C GLN A 21 -25.50 -10.77 41.57
N THR A 22 -26.08 -10.94 40.37
CA THR A 22 -27.40 -11.54 40.18
C THR A 22 -27.42 -12.54 39.03
N LYS A 23 -28.39 -13.47 39.06
CA LYS A 23 -28.68 -14.40 37.95
C LYS A 23 -29.89 -13.96 37.12
N GLY A 24 -30.41 -12.76 37.34
CA GLY A 24 -31.56 -12.23 36.61
C GLY A 24 -31.18 -11.86 35.18
N GLU A 25 -31.93 -12.35 34.20
CA GLU A 25 -31.67 -12.07 32.78
C GLU A 25 -31.77 -10.56 32.45
N PHE A 26 -32.63 -9.82 33.17
CA PHE A 26 -32.77 -8.37 32.98
C PHE A 26 -31.44 -7.63 33.17
N PHE A 27 -30.59 -8.08 34.10
CA PHE A 27 -29.38 -7.37 34.47
C PHE A 27 -28.33 -7.48 33.37
N THR A 28 -28.13 -8.69 32.84
CA THR A 28 -27.26 -8.91 31.66
C THR A 28 -27.79 -8.16 30.43
N HIS A 29 -29.11 -8.20 30.20
CA HIS A 29 -29.76 -7.47 29.10
C HIS A 29 -29.54 -5.95 29.20
N ASN A 30 -29.79 -5.38 30.38
CA ASN A 30 -29.63 -3.94 30.62
C ASN A 30 -28.18 -3.49 30.52
N ARG A 31 -27.23 -4.27 31.06
CA ARG A 31 -25.80 -3.96 30.93
C ARG A 31 -25.35 -3.97 29.47
N ALA A 32 -25.78 -4.96 28.69
CA ALA A 32 -25.47 -5.02 27.26
C ALA A 32 -26.06 -3.83 26.50
N LEU A 33 -27.30 -3.42 26.82
CA LEU A 33 -27.92 -2.24 26.22
C LEU A 33 -27.21 -0.92 26.60
N ILE A 34 -26.79 -0.77 27.86
CA ILE A 34 -26.03 0.40 28.30
C ILE A 34 -24.70 0.45 27.55
N GLU A 35 -23.97 -0.67 27.47
CA GLU A 35 -22.71 -0.77 26.70
C GLU A 35 -22.93 -0.45 25.21
N GLU A 36 -24.05 -0.85 24.62
CA GLU A 36 -24.40 -0.50 23.24
C GLU A 36 -24.60 1.01 23.06
N VAL A 37 -25.27 1.67 24.01
CA VAL A 37 -25.49 3.13 23.98
C VAL A 37 -24.19 3.89 24.26
N GLU A 38 -23.36 3.44 25.20
CA GLU A 38 -22.01 3.98 25.45
C GLU A 38 -21.13 3.86 24.19
N ALA A 39 -21.21 2.75 23.45
CA ALA A 39 -20.49 2.61 22.18
C ALA A 39 -20.97 3.62 21.11
N LEU A 40 -22.25 4.04 21.14
CA LEU A 40 -22.74 5.13 20.30
C LEU A 40 -22.17 6.48 20.73
N GLU A 41 -21.98 6.71 22.03
CA GLU A 41 -21.33 7.91 22.56
C GLU A 41 -19.89 8.05 22.06
N ASP A 42 -19.13 6.96 22.08
CA ASP A 42 -17.76 6.95 21.59
C ASP A 42 -17.70 7.19 20.07
N ARG A 43 -18.59 6.56 19.30
CA ARG A 43 -18.72 6.78 17.84
C ARG A 43 -19.03 8.24 17.52
N ALA A 44 -20.06 8.79 18.16
CA ALA A 44 -20.56 10.14 17.90
C ALA A 44 -19.79 11.24 18.63
N ARG A 45 -18.84 10.87 19.50
CA ARG A 45 -18.11 11.77 20.40
C ARG A 45 -19.05 12.68 21.22
N ARG A 46 -20.10 12.09 21.77
CA ARG A 46 -21.20 12.76 22.49
C ARG A 46 -21.55 12.00 23.76
N ARG A 47 -21.25 12.59 24.93
CA ARG A 47 -21.56 12.02 26.27
C ARG A 47 -23.00 12.30 26.74
N ASP A 48 -23.84 12.79 25.85
CA ASP A 48 -25.23 13.16 26.10
C ASP A 48 -26.22 12.22 25.39
N ILE A 49 -25.76 11.06 24.89
CA ILE A 49 -26.65 10.10 24.24
C ILE A 49 -27.24 9.15 25.27
N LEU A 50 -26.47 8.67 26.24
CA LEU A 50 -27.00 7.90 27.35
C LEU A 50 -27.75 8.84 28.32
N VAL A 51 -28.93 8.42 28.77
CA VAL A 51 -29.64 9.13 29.84
C VAL A 51 -28.83 9.15 31.13
N ASP A 52 -29.01 10.20 31.93
CA ASP A 52 -28.28 10.35 33.19
C ASP A 52 -28.61 9.26 34.22
N GLU A 53 -27.74 9.09 35.21
CA GLU A 53 -27.91 8.11 36.28
C GLU A 53 -29.23 8.30 37.05
N GLU A 54 -29.74 9.53 37.15
CA GLU A 54 -31.03 9.82 37.78
C GLU A 54 -32.19 9.21 37.01
N THR A 55 -32.16 9.26 35.68
CA THR A 55 -33.19 8.62 34.84
C THR A 55 -33.13 7.10 34.97
N LEU A 56 -31.92 6.51 34.98
CA LEU A 56 -31.74 5.07 35.20
C LEU A 56 -32.22 4.65 36.59
N PHE A 57 -31.95 5.47 37.61
CA PHE A 57 -32.43 5.29 38.96
C PHE A 57 -33.97 5.33 39.02
N ALA A 58 -34.59 6.35 38.42
CA ALA A 58 -36.04 6.52 38.42
C ALA A 58 -36.76 5.32 37.78
N PHE A 59 -36.22 4.77 36.69
CA PHE A 59 -36.75 3.55 36.07
C PHE A 59 -36.89 2.40 37.07
N TYR A 60 -35.84 2.13 37.86
CA TYR A 60 -35.85 1.08 38.86
C TYR A 60 -36.69 1.46 40.08
N ASP A 61 -36.63 2.71 40.53
CA ASP A 61 -37.35 3.16 41.73
C ASP A 61 -38.87 3.06 41.57
N GLU A 62 -39.40 3.40 40.38
CA GLU A 62 -40.82 3.28 40.04
C GLU A 62 -41.34 1.83 40.07
N ARG A 63 -40.47 0.85 39.83
CA ARG A 63 -40.84 -0.57 39.65
C ARG A 63 -40.59 -1.43 40.87
N ILE A 64 -39.54 -1.12 41.63
CA ILE A 64 -39.14 -1.91 42.79
C ILE A 64 -39.94 -1.42 44.01
N PRO A 65 -40.65 -2.29 44.75
CA PRO A 65 -41.39 -1.90 45.96
C PRO A 65 -40.52 -1.23 47.03
N ALA A 66 -41.10 -0.28 47.76
CA ALA A 66 -40.41 0.55 48.73
C ALA A 66 -39.82 -0.24 49.93
N ASP A 67 -40.32 -1.44 50.22
CA ASP A 67 -39.82 -2.32 51.28
C ASP A 67 -38.59 -3.15 50.87
N ILE A 68 -38.20 -3.11 49.59
CA ILE A 68 -36.99 -3.76 49.08
C ILE A 68 -35.78 -2.85 49.29
N VAL A 69 -35.01 -3.17 50.33
CA VAL A 69 -33.85 -2.39 50.80
C VAL A 69 -32.52 -3.14 50.75
N ASN A 70 -32.50 -4.38 50.25
CA ASN A 70 -31.29 -5.20 50.14
C ASN A 70 -31.41 -6.25 49.01
N GLY A 71 -30.27 -6.78 48.57
CA GLY A 71 -30.20 -7.73 47.46
C GLY A 71 -30.94 -9.05 47.68
N LYS A 72 -31.01 -9.56 48.92
CA LYS A 72 -31.74 -10.81 49.21
C LYS A 72 -33.25 -10.63 49.06
N GLY A 73 -33.79 -9.51 49.57
CA GLY A 73 -35.18 -9.13 49.40
C GLY A 73 -35.51 -8.89 47.92
N PHE A 74 -34.62 -8.18 47.22
CA PHE A 74 -34.75 -7.95 45.78
C PHE A 74 -34.83 -9.25 44.98
N GLU A 75 -33.92 -10.21 45.19
CA GLU A 75 -33.93 -11.50 44.50
C GLU A 75 -35.20 -12.32 44.73
N HIS A 76 -35.76 -12.26 45.95
CA HIS A 76 -37.01 -12.96 46.26
C HIS A 76 -38.19 -12.34 45.52
N TRP A 77 -38.32 -11.01 45.59
CA TRP A 77 -39.37 -10.25 44.90
C TRP A 77 -39.25 -10.38 43.38
N ARG A 78 -38.06 -10.18 42.83
CA ARG A 78 -37.78 -10.21 41.38
C ARG A 78 -38.27 -11.51 40.74
N LYS A 79 -37.97 -12.67 41.35
CA LYS A 79 -38.42 -13.99 40.85
C LYS A 79 -39.94 -14.12 40.75
N GLN A 80 -40.69 -13.43 41.61
CA GLN A 80 -42.15 -13.43 41.56
C GLN A 80 -42.66 -12.43 40.52
N ALA A 81 -42.08 -11.23 40.49
CA ALA A 81 -42.43 -10.17 39.55
C ALA A 81 -42.15 -10.57 38.09
N GLU A 82 -40.98 -11.14 37.79
CA GLU A 82 -40.59 -11.59 36.45
C GLU A 82 -41.42 -12.78 35.94
N ARG A 83 -42.05 -13.56 36.83
CA ARG A 83 -43.01 -14.61 36.43
C ARG A 83 -44.31 -14.01 35.89
N GLN A 84 -44.68 -12.83 36.34
CA GLN A 84 -45.87 -12.11 35.89
C GLN A 84 -45.54 -11.27 34.66
N ASP A 85 -44.39 -10.59 34.67
CA ASP A 85 -43.89 -9.79 33.56
C ASP A 85 -42.36 -9.96 33.43
N PRO A 86 -41.88 -10.79 32.47
CA PRO A 86 -40.46 -11.00 32.23
C PRO A 86 -39.69 -9.77 31.73
N THR A 87 -40.40 -8.72 31.30
CA THR A 87 -39.82 -7.49 30.76
C THR A 87 -39.82 -6.32 31.74
N LEU A 88 -40.42 -6.49 32.92
CA LEU A 88 -40.62 -5.44 33.91
C LEU A 88 -39.36 -4.59 34.17
N LEU A 89 -38.21 -5.26 34.36
CA LEU A 89 -36.94 -4.63 34.69
C LEU A 89 -36.01 -4.48 33.48
N LYS A 90 -36.45 -4.77 32.26
CA LYS A 90 -35.64 -4.64 31.06
C LYS A 90 -35.79 -3.23 30.48
N PHE A 91 -34.66 -2.57 30.21
CA PHE A 91 -34.67 -1.33 29.45
C PHE A 91 -35.07 -1.59 28.00
N ASP A 92 -35.69 -0.58 27.40
CA ASP A 92 -35.79 -0.41 25.96
C ASP A 92 -34.69 0.54 25.49
N ILE A 93 -34.13 0.31 24.30
CA ILE A 93 -33.02 1.11 23.78
C ILE A 93 -33.43 2.58 23.60
N ASP A 94 -34.68 2.84 23.25
CA ASP A 94 -35.22 4.20 23.09
C ASP A 94 -35.38 4.91 24.45
N ALA A 95 -35.55 4.16 25.54
CA ALA A 95 -35.62 4.72 26.90
C ALA A 95 -34.23 5.08 27.45
N LEU A 96 -33.16 4.49 26.90
CA LEU A 96 -31.78 4.80 27.28
C LEU A 96 -31.17 5.94 26.47
N LYS A 97 -31.75 6.27 25.30
CA LYS A 97 -31.28 7.36 24.44
C LYS A 97 -31.92 8.69 24.81
N ALA A 98 -31.10 9.73 24.95
CA ALA A 98 -31.58 11.10 25.00
C ALA A 98 -32.30 11.46 23.68
N ARG A 99 -33.29 12.37 23.75
CA ARG A 99 -34.18 12.71 22.62
C ARG A 99 -33.47 13.22 21.35
N ASP A 100 -32.22 13.66 21.43
CA ASP A 100 -31.44 14.25 20.34
C ASP A 100 -30.37 13.28 19.75
N ALA A 101 -30.51 11.96 19.95
CA ALA A 101 -29.49 10.95 19.58
C ALA A 101 -29.76 10.17 18.27
N HIS A 102 -30.73 10.59 17.44
CA HIS A 102 -31.18 9.79 16.28
C HIS A 102 -30.23 9.75 15.06
N ASP A 103 -29.10 10.48 15.07
CA ASP A 103 -28.22 10.64 13.91
C ASP A 103 -27.02 9.66 13.84
N VAL A 104 -26.86 8.75 14.81
CA VAL A 104 -25.72 7.80 14.85
C VAL A 104 -26.11 6.49 14.16
N THR A 105 -25.60 6.28 12.95
CA THR A 105 -25.87 5.05 12.17
C THR A 105 -24.61 4.25 11.87
N GLN A 106 -24.74 2.95 11.66
CA GLN A 106 -23.62 2.07 11.26
C GLN A 106 -23.01 2.50 9.91
N ALA A 107 -23.78 3.14 9.03
CA ALA A 107 -23.25 3.69 7.79
C ALA A 107 -22.30 4.88 8.03
N GLN A 108 -22.57 5.71 9.05
CA GLN A 108 -21.71 6.82 9.44
C GLN A 108 -20.47 6.35 10.22
N TYR A 109 -20.65 5.31 11.04
CA TYR A 109 -19.62 4.74 11.91
C TYR A 109 -19.54 3.21 11.73
N PRO A 110 -18.94 2.74 10.63
CA PRO A 110 -18.88 1.31 10.33
C PRO A 110 -17.87 0.57 11.20
N ASP A 111 -18.13 -0.71 11.46
CA ASP A 111 -17.20 -1.57 12.22
C ASP A 111 -15.98 -1.99 11.39
N HIS A 112 -16.04 -1.79 10.08
CA HIS A 112 -14.96 -2.06 9.14
C HIS A 112 -14.84 -0.97 8.06
N LEU A 113 -13.60 -0.67 7.65
CA LEU A 113 -13.30 0.18 6.50
C LEU A 113 -12.64 -0.66 5.42
N THR A 114 -13.20 -0.63 4.21
CA THR A 114 -12.62 -1.35 3.06
C THR A 114 -11.62 -0.45 2.34
N LEU A 115 -10.34 -0.83 2.35
CA LEU A 115 -9.26 -0.12 1.68
C LEU A 115 -8.54 -1.09 0.74
N SER A 116 -8.42 -0.72 -0.54
CA SER A 116 -7.79 -1.54 -1.59
C SER A 116 -8.27 -3.01 -1.57
N GLY A 117 -9.57 -3.22 -1.36
CA GLY A 117 -10.21 -4.55 -1.33
C GLY A 117 -10.17 -5.28 0.03
N VAL A 118 -9.52 -4.71 1.05
CA VAL A 118 -9.37 -5.33 2.38
C VAL A 118 -10.25 -4.64 3.41
N ALA A 119 -11.06 -5.41 4.13
CA ALA A 119 -11.92 -4.92 5.20
C ALA A 119 -11.16 -4.89 6.54
N TYR A 120 -10.68 -3.72 6.93
CA TYR A 120 -9.96 -3.50 8.18
C TYR A 120 -10.92 -3.18 9.32
N PRO A 121 -10.80 -3.81 10.50
CA PRO A 121 -11.58 -3.46 11.68
C PRO A 121 -11.35 -2.01 12.12
N VAL A 122 -12.44 -1.32 12.47
CA VAL A 122 -12.45 0.05 12.97
C VAL A 122 -13.03 0.04 14.38
N SER A 123 -12.40 0.81 15.27
CA SER A 123 -12.87 1.06 16.63
C SER A 123 -12.92 2.56 16.91
N TYR A 124 -13.78 2.94 17.84
CA TYR A 124 -14.06 4.32 18.20
C TYR A 124 -13.83 4.50 19.69
N HIS A 125 -13.21 5.61 20.07
CA HIS A 125 -13.01 5.97 21.46
C HIS A 125 -13.16 7.49 21.61
N PHE A 126 -13.91 7.93 22.62
CA PHE A 126 -14.03 9.36 22.92
C PHE A 126 -13.38 9.71 24.25
N ASP A 127 -12.07 9.93 24.24
CA ASP A 127 -11.33 10.40 25.40
C ASP A 127 -10.21 11.32 24.90
N PRO A 128 -10.35 12.65 25.00
CA PRO A 128 -9.36 13.62 24.50
C PRO A 128 -7.94 13.43 25.03
N ASP A 129 -7.77 12.75 26.17
CA ASP A 129 -6.46 12.49 26.78
C ASP A 129 -5.88 11.12 26.36
N ALA A 130 -6.68 10.25 25.75
CA ALA A 130 -6.25 8.94 25.29
C ALA A 130 -5.49 9.00 23.96
N GLU A 131 -4.49 8.13 23.81
CA GLU A 131 -3.72 8.04 22.56
C GLU A 131 -4.61 7.60 21.38
N ASP A 132 -5.61 6.75 21.61
CA ASP A 132 -6.52 6.22 20.59
C ASP A 132 -7.82 7.02 20.42
N ASP A 133 -7.88 8.25 20.93
CA ASP A 133 -9.01 9.17 20.75
C ASP A 133 -9.39 9.34 19.27
N GLY A 134 -10.69 9.21 19.00
CA GLY A 134 -11.26 9.25 17.65
C GLY A 134 -11.42 7.87 17.04
N VAL A 135 -11.01 7.73 15.79
CA VAL A 135 -11.16 6.52 14.99
C VAL A 135 -9.83 5.77 14.86
N THR A 136 -9.85 4.48 15.19
CA THR A 136 -8.68 3.59 15.14
C THR A 136 -8.89 2.43 14.16
N LEU A 137 -8.05 2.36 13.13
CA LEU A 137 -7.97 1.28 12.14
C LEU A 137 -7.00 0.20 12.62
N THR A 138 -7.43 -1.06 12.67
CA THR A 138 -6.56 -2.19 13.05
C THR A 138 -5.96 -2.85 11.81
N VAL A 139 -4.62 -2.91 11.74
CA VAL A 139 -3.86 -3.34 10.56
C VAL A 139 -2.80 -4.39 10.95
N PRO A 140 -2.74 -5.57 10.30
CA PRO A 140 -1.65 -6.51 10.51
C PRO A 140 -0.30 -5.90 10.07
N ALA A 141 0.78 -6.16 10.80
CA ALA A 141 2.10 -5.62 10.47
C ALA A 141 2.52 -5.89 9.02
N ALA A 142 2.21 -7.07 8.47
CA ALA A 142 2.52 -7.45 7.08
C ALA A 142 1.82 -6.56 6.03
N MET A 143 0.69 -5.96 6.39
CA MET A 143 -0.13 -5.13 5.51
C MET A 143 0.13 -3.64 5.67
N LEU A 144 0.83 -3.25 6.74
CA LEU A 144 1.10 -1.85 7.05
C LEU A 144 1.76 -1.07 5.89
N PRO A 145 2.78 -1.60 5.17
CA PRO A 145 3.40 -0.90 4.05
C PRO A 145 2.51 -0.73 2.81
N GLN A 146 1.35 -1.39 2.78
CA GLN A 146 0.42 -1.40 1.65
C GLN A 146 -0.82 -0.53 1.91
N LEU A 147 -0.89 0.09 3.09
CA LEU A 147 -2.03 0.88 3.48
C LEU A 147 -2.11 2.14 2.60
N PRO A 148 -3.21 2.39 1.88
CA PRO A 148 -3.35 3.59 1.04
C PRO A 148 -3.47 4.82 1.94
N VAL A 149 -2.33 5.47 2.23
CA VAL A 149 -2.23 6.53 3.26
C VAL A 149 -3.18 7.69 2.96
N HIS A 150 -3.34 8.05 1.69
CA HIS A 150 -4.28 9.11 1.27
C HIS A 150 -5.75 8.74 1.47
N ALA A 151 -6.12 7.47 1.30
CA ALA A 151 -7.48 7.02 1.59
C ALA A 151 -7.82 7.17 3.09
N LEU A 152 -6.83 7.06 3.99
CA LEU A 152 -7.04 7.29 5.43
C LEU A 152 -7.39 8.76 5.74
N GLU A 153 -7.02 9.71 4.87
CA GLU A 153 -7.36 11.11 5.06
C GLU A 153 -8.88 11.34 5.05
N TRP A 154 -9.64 10.48 4.38
CA TRP A 154 -11.09 10.59 4.27
C TRP A 154 -11.84 10.12 5.52
N LEU A 155 -11.15 9.47 6.47
CA LEU A 155 -11.74 8.90 7.69
C LEU A 155 -13.00 8.04 7.40
N VAL A 156 -13.87 7.91 8.40
CA VAL A 156 -15.22 7.37 8.28
C VAL A 156 -16.22 8.50 7.98
N PRO A 157 -17.38 8.20 7.37
CA PRO A 157 -18.34 9.23 6.96
C PRO A 157 -18.77 10.16 8.09
N GLY A 158 -18.96 9.63 9.31
CA GLY A 158 -19.41 10.39 10.47
C GLY A 158 -18.43 11.48 10.94
N LEU A 159 -17.13 11.34 10.66
CA LEU A 159 -16.10 12.31 11.05
C LEU A 159 -15.60 13.17 9.87
N LEU A 160 -15.88 12.77 8.63
CA LEU A 160 -15.37 13.42 7.43
C LEU A 160 -15.83 14.88 7.34
N ARG A 161 -17.09 15.19 7.68
CA ARG A 161 -17.61 16.55 7.68
C ARG A 161 -16.86 17.46 8.64
N GLU A 162 -16.65 17.01 9.88
CA GLU A 162 -15.91 17.77 10.88
C GLU A 162 -14.46 18.00 10.44
N LYS A 163 -13.81 16.97 9.88
CA LYS A 163 -12.46 17.07 9.31
C LYS A 163 -12.37 18.11 8.20
N CYS A 164 -13.29 18.08 7.24
CA CYS A 164 -13.33 19.07 6.15
C CYS A 164 -13.50 20.50 6.69
N ILE A 165 -14.36 20.70 7.71
CA ILE A 165 -14.52 22.01 8.36
C ILE A 165 -13.20 22.45 9.03
N ALA A 166 -12.54 21.56 9.77
CA ALA A 166 -11.27 21.84 10.41
C ALA A 166 -10.17 22.20 9.39
N LEU A 167 -10.09 21.46 8.29
CA LEU A 167 -9.19 21.73 7.17
C LEU A 167 -9.45 23.11 6.56
N LEU A 168 -10.70 23.46 6.22
CA LEU A 168 -11.01 24.78 5.65
C LEU A 168 -10.74 25.92 6.64
N LYS A 169 -10.92 25.69 7.95
CA LYS A 169 -10.55 26.67 9.00
C LYS A 169 -9.04 26.86 9.09
N SER A 170 -8.26 25.81 8.82
CA SER A 170 -6.79 25.82 8.87
C SER A 170 -6.15 26.69 7.77
N LEU A 171 -6.88 26.93 6.67
CA LEU A 171 -6.40 27.71 5.53
C LEU A 171 -6.04 29.16 5.88
N PRO A 172 -5.12 29.80 5.12
CA PRO A 172 -4.78 31.20 5.26
C PRO A 172 -6.01 32.11 5.16
N LYS A 173 -5.98 33.23 5.88
CA LYS A 173 -7.09 34.19 5.94
C LYS A 173 -7.53 34.70 4.56
N SER A 174 -6.60 34.81 3.61
CA SER A 174 -6.85 35.23 2.22
C SER A 174 -7.76 34.26 1.46
N ILE A 175 -7.59 32.95 1.71
CA ILE A 175 -8.39 31.89 1.08
C ILE A 175 -9.67 31.67 1.88
N ARG A 176 -9.57 31.56 3.20
CA ARG A 176 -10.71 31.25 4.10
C ARG A 176 -11.88 32.22 3.93
N ARG A 177 -11.62 33.50 3.67
CA ARG A 177 -12.66 34.53 3.43
C ARG A 177 -13.54 34.24 2.20
N GLN A 178 -13.05 33.47 1.24
CA GLN A 178 -13.75 33.13 0.01
C GLN A 178 -14.68 31.92 0.17
N VAL A 179 -14.50 31.16 1.25
CA VAL A 179 -15.24 29.91 1.55
C VAL A 179 -16.08 30.04 2.83
N VAL A 180 -16.61 31.24 3.09
CA VAL A 180 -17.54 31.51 4.19
C VAL A 180 -18.97 31.54 3.64
N PRO A 181 -19.96 30.90 4.30
CA PRO A 181 -19.85 30.10 5.52
C PRO A 181 -19.15 28.75 5.29
N ILE A 182 -18.16 28.41 6.13
CA ILE A 182 -17.37 27.17 5.96
C ILE A 182 -18.26 25.91 5.97
N PRO A 183 -19.25 25.76 6.88
CA PRO A 183 -20.10 24.57 6.87
C PRO A 183 -20.81 24.35 5.54
N ASP A 184 -21.43 25.39 4.98
CA ASP A 184 -22.15 25.32 3.71
C ASP A 184 -21.25 24.91 2.54
N TRP A 185 -20.00 25.38 2.54
CA TRP A 185 -18.99 24.98 1.54
C TRP A 185 -18.58 23.51 1.67
N VAL A 186 -18.44 23.02 2.90
CA VAL A 186 -18.15 21.60 3.15
C VAL A 186 -19.32 20.73 2.74
N ASP A 187 -20.55 21.11 3.10
CA ASP A 187 -21.75 20.37 2.73
C ASP A 187 -21.87 20.26 1.20
N ALA A 188 -21.71 21.37 0.49
CA ALA A 188 -21.70 21.38 -0.96
C ALA A 188 -20.52 20.60 -1.59
N ALA A 189 -19.40 20.45 -0.88
CA ALA A 189 -18.28 19.63 -1.34
C ALA A 189 -18.63 18.13 -1.19
N LEU A 190 -19.12 17.73 -0.02
CA LEU A 190 -19.45 16.34 0.30
C LEU A 190 -20.61 15.78 -0.53
N GLU A 191 -21.48 16.63 -1.10
CA GLU A 191 -22.48 16.21 -2.10
C GLU A 191 -21.85 15.68 -3.40
N THR A 192 -20.58 16.04 -3.68
CA THR A 192 -19.91 15.73 -4.97
C THR A 192 -18.65 14.91 -4.83
N LEU A 193 -18.00 14.95 -3.65
CA LEU A 193 -16.78 14.22 -3.38
C LEU A 193 -17.10 12.77 -3.06
N VAL A 194 -16.35 11.86 -3.69
CA VAL A 194 -16.37 10.43 -3.38
C VAL A 194 -15.02 10.09 -2.78
N PRO A 195 -14.96 9.44 -1.60
CA PRO A 195 -13.71 8.97 -1.04
C PRO A 195 -12.95 8.07 -2.02
N ASP A 196 -11.68 8.37 -2.23
CA ASP A 196 -10.78 7.64 -3.11
C ASP A 196 -9.34 7.69 -2.56
N GLU A 197 -8.37 7.23 -3.36
CA GLU A 197 -6.95 7.23 -2.96
C GLU A 197 -6.24 8.58 -3.21
N ARG A 198 -6.96 9.65 -3.58
CA ARG A 198 -6.37 10.99 -3.68
C ARG A 198 -6.35 11.67 -2.31
N PRO A 199 -5.38 12.55 -2.03
CA PRO A 199 -5.37 13.34 -0.80
C PRO A 199 -6.68 14.15 -0.65
N LEU A 200 -7.28 14.14 0.55
CA LEU A 200 -8.51 14.89 0.82
C LEU A 200 -8.31 16.39 0.60
N THR A 201 -7.11 16.88 0.93
CA THR A 201 -6.70 18.28 0.71
C THR A 201 -6.67 18.66 -0.77
N GLU A 202 -6.28 17.74 -1.66
CA GLU A 202 -6.30 17.95 -3.11
C GLU A 202 -7.74 18.03 -3.62
N ALA A 203 -8.58 17.08 -3.21
CA ALA A 203 -10.00 17.05 -3.60
C ALA A 203 -10.74 18.33 -3.17
N LEU A 204 -10.52 18.78 -1.93
CA LEU A 204 -11.08 20.05 -1.44
C LEU A 204 -10.49 21.27 -2.15
N GLY A 205 -9.17 21.27 -2.40
CA GLY A 205 -8.50 22.34 -3.14
C GLY A 205 -9.03 22.48 -4.57
N GLU A 206 -9.28 21.36 -5.24
CA GLU A 206 -9.89 21.34 -6.58
C GLU A 206 -11.33 21.88 -6.54
N PHE A 207 -12.12 21.47 -5.56
CA PHE A 207 -13.49 21.97 -5.38
C PHE A 207 -13.51 23.51 -5.18
N ILE A 208 -12.65 24.03 -4.30
CA ILE A 208 -12.49 25.48 -4.07
C ILE A 208 -12.09 26.18 -5.37
N ARG A 209 -11.09 25.64 -6.09
CA ARG A 209 -10.62 26.22 -7.35
C ARG A 209 -11.72 26.29 -8.40
N ARG A 210 -12.53 25.25 -8.56
CA ARG A 210 -13.61 25.22 -9.55
C ARG A 210 -14.67 26.31 -9.30
N ARG A 211 -14.92 26.66 -8.03
CA ARG A 211 -15.92 27.67 -7.65
C ARG A 211 -15.38 29.09 -7.50
N THR A 212 -14.10 29.26 -7.17
CA THR A 212 -13.50 30.58 -6.85
C THR A 212 -12.38 31.00 -7.80
N ALA A 213 -11.92 30.10 -8.68
CA ALA A 213 -10.68 30.22 -9.46
C ALA A 213 -9.38 30.31 -8.62
N THR A 214 -9.46 30.34 -7.29
CA THR A 214 -8.30 30.36 -6.40
C THR A 214 -7.65 28.98 -6.34
N ARG A 215 -6.35 28.89 -6.61
CA ARG A 215 -5.57 27.67 -6.38
C ARG A 215 -5.11 27.64 -4.93
N VAL A 216 -5.36 26.53 -4.25
CA VAL A 216 -4.83 26.26 -2.91
C VAL A 216 -3.54 25.48 -3.06
N HIS A 217 -2.44 25.97 -2.51
CA HIS A 217 -1.16 25.28 -2.51
C HIS A 217 -1.15 24.21 -1.40
N PRO A 218 -0.45 23.06 -1.56
CA PRO A 218 -0.31 22.08 -0.48
C PRO A 218 0.13 22.67 0.87
N ASP A 219 1.08 23.61 0.84
CA ASP A 219 1.58 24.30 2.05
C ASP A 219 0.57 25.24 2.72
N ASP A 220 -0.56 25.55 2.06
CA ASP A 220 -1.62 26.36 2.68
C ASP A 220 -2.40 25.54 3.73
N TRP A 221 -2.36 24.21 3.66
CA TRP A 221 -3.05 23.33 4.60
C TRP A 221 -2.24 23.17 5.89
N ARG A 222 -2.77 23.70 6.99
CA ARG A 222 -2.14 23.61 8.32
C ARG A 222 -2.63 22.37 9.06
N LEU A 223 -2.12 21.21 8.64
CA LEU A 223 -2.47 19.90 9.19
C LEU A 223 -2.10 19.75 10.68
N ASP A 224 -1.08 20.48 11.13
CA ASP A 224 -0.66 20.54 12.54
C ASP A 224 -1.70 21.17 13.47
N LEU A 225 -2.69 21.89 12.92
CA LEU A 225 -3.80 22.47 13.67
C LEU A 225 -5.03 21.55 13.75
N LEU A 226 -5.00 20.38 13.11
CA LEU A 226 -6.11 19.43 13.19
C LEU A 226 -6.15 18.78 14.57
N PRO A 227 -7.34 18.69 15.19
CA PRO A 227 -7.54 17.85 16.36
C PRO A 227 -7.09 16.39 16.10
N PRO A 228 -6.44 15.73 17.07
CA PRO A 228 -5.95 14.36 16.90
C PRO A 228 -7.02 13.35 16.46
N HIS A 229 -8.27 13.51 16.93
CA HIS A 229 -9.38 12.62 16.57
C HIS A 229 -9.84 12.74 15.11
N LEU A 230 -9.41 13.79 14.39
CA LEU A 230 -9.65 13.97 12.95
C LEU A 230 -8.51 13.45 12.08
N ILE A 231 -7.58 12.70 12.68
CA ILE A 231 -6.49 12.00 12.02
C ILE A 231 -6.63 10.52 12.37
N MET A 232 -6.69 9.65 11.35
CA MET A 232 -6.84 8.22 11.55
C MET A 232 -5.73 7.69 12.45
N ASN A 233 -6.09 7.06 13.56
CA ASN A 233 -5.15 6.30 14.36
C ASN A 233 -5.01 4.90 13.76
N VAL A 234 -3.79 4.38 13.66
CA VAL A 234 -3.52 3.04 13.11
C VAL A 234 -2.95 2.18 14.21
N ARG A 235 -3.64 1.10 14.53
CA ARG A 235 -3.22 0.06 15.49
C ARG A 235 -2.61 -1.11 14.73
N VAL A 236 -1.34 -1.38 14.98
CA VAL A 236 -0.59 -2.45 14.33
C VAL A 236 -0.67 -3.71 15.18
N VAL A 237 -1.05 -4.84 14.58
CA VAL A 237 -1.12 -6.15 15.24
C VAL A 237 -0.18 -7.17 14.61
N ASP A 238 0.29 -8.14 15.39
CA ASP A 238 1.03 -9.29 14.87
C ASP A 238 0.10 -10.33 14.20
N HIS A 239 0.68 -11.43 13.72
CA HIS A 239 -0.07 -12.51 13.06
C HIS A 239 -1.08 -13.23 13.97
N ALA A 240 -0.95 -13.09 15.29
CA ALA A 240 -1.85 -13.65 16.29
C ALA A 240 -2.93 -12.64 16.76
N GLY A 241 -2.91 -11.41 16.23
CA GLY A 241 -3.84 -10.35 16.61
C GLY A 241 -3.43 -9.55 17.85
N LYS A 242 -2.23 -9.76 18.39
CA LYS A 242 -1.72 -9.00 19.52
C LYS A 242 -1.24 -7.63 19.05
N THR A 243 -1.65 -6.56 19.73
CA THR A 243 -1.19 -5.20 19.44
C THR A 243 0.31 -5.04 19.69
N LEU A 244 1.02 -4.58 18.66
CA LEU A 244 2.44 -4.22 18.69
C LEU A 244 2.64 -2.74 19.06
N GLY A 245 1.71 -1.89 18.63
CA GLY A 245 1.61 -0.48 18.98
C GLY A 245 0.65 0.26 18.06
N GLN A 246 0.53 1.57 18.25
CA GLN A 246 -0.38 2.40 17.47
C GLN A 246 0.18 3.81 17.25
N GLY A 247 -0.45 4.58 16.36
CA GLY A 247 -0.11 5.97 16.12
C GLY A 247 -0.78 6.54 14.86
N ARG A 248 -0.60 7.84 14.64
CA ARG A 248 -1.20 8.59 13.52
C ARG A 248 -0.26 8.84 12.34
N ASP A 249 1.01 8.46 12.47
CA ASP A 249 2.01 8.52 11.39
C ASP A 249 2.32 7.10 10.89
N VAL A 250 1.69 6.73 9.77
CA VAL A 250 1.85 5.41 9.14
C VAL A 250 3.32 5.14 8.79
N ARG A 251 4.05 6.14 8.28
CA ARG A 251 5.47 5.99 7.92
C ARG A 251 6.37 5.79 9.14
N ALA A 252 6.01 6.38 10.28
CA ALA A 252 6.70 6.09 11.55
C ALA A 252 6.40 4.67 12.05
N LEU A 253 5.15 4.21 11.93
CA LEU A 253 4.76 2.85 12.30
C LEU A 253 5.43 1.81 11.40
N GLU A 254 5.50 2.02 10.09
CA GLU A 254 6.20 1.16 9.13
C GLU A 254 7.66 0.97 9.52
N ARG A 255 8.37 2.08 9.81
CA ARG A 255 9.77 2.03 10.26
C ARG A 255 9.94 1.30 11.58
N ARG A 256 8.97 1.45 12.50
CA ARG A 256 9.03 0.81 13.83
C ARG A 256 8.75 -0.69 13.77
N PHE A 257 7.87 -1.13 12.87
CA PHE A 257 7.40 -2.51 12.79
C PHE A 257 7.88 -3.26 11.54
N GLU A 258 8.95 -2.80 10.90
CA GLU A 258 9.51 -3.39 9.69
C GLU A 258 9.85 -4.89 9.86
N GLU A 259 10.50 -5.26 10.97
CA GLU A 259 10.84 -6.66 11.25
C GLU A 259 9.59 -7.54 11.40
N ALA A 260 8.55 -7.02 12.08
CA ALA A 260 7.28 -7.71 12.25
C ALA A 260 6.50 -7.84 10.93
N ALA A 261 6.58 -6.82 10.06
CA ALA A 261 6.00 -6.85 8.72
C ALA A 261 6.67 -7.94 7.86
N SER A 262 8.00 -7.99 7.89
CA SER A 262 8.77 -9.02 7.18
C SER A 262 8.47 -10.43 7.70
N ALA A 263 8.41 -10.61 9.02
CA ALA A 263 8.05 -11.89 9.64
C ALA A 263 6.62 -12.33 9.30
N GLY A 264 5.66 -11.40 9.27
CA GLY A 264 4.28 -11.69 8.86
C GLY A 264 4.15 -12.06 7.39
N ALA A 265 4.86 -11.35 6.51
CA ALA A 265 4.95 -11.68 5.09
C ALA A 265 5.62 -13.05 4.87
N GLN A 266 6.65 -13.38 5.64
CA GLN A 266 7.27 -14.70 5.65
C GLN A 266 6.32 -15.78 6.16
N ALA A 267 5.58 -15.56 7.24
CA ALA A 267 4.59 -16.52 7.73
C ALA A 267 3.49 -16.80 6.69
N LEU A 268 3.08 -15.79 5.92
CA LEU A 268 2.18 -15.95 4.78
C LEU A 268 2.83 -16.76 3.65
N ALA A 269 4.09 -16.44 3.34
CA ALA A 269 4.90 -17.17 2.37
C ALA A 269 5.17 -18.61 2.83
N ASP A 270 5.22 -18.89 4.13
CA ASP A 270 5.44 -20.21 4.72
C ASP A 270 4.16 -21.05 4.69
N GLN A 271 3.00 -20.44 4.96
CA GLN A 271 1.70 -21.07 4.67
C GLN A 271 1.56 -21.40 3.18
N ALA A 272 2.09 -20.54 2.30
CA ALA A 272 2.22 -20.82 0.88
C ALA A 272 3.33 -21.85 0.56
N SER A 273 4.36 -22.00 1.39
CA SER A 273 5.45 -22.97 1.21
C SER A 273 5.08 -24.38 1.67
N GLN A 274 3.98 -24.53 2.41
CA GLN A 274 3.34 -25.83 2.60
C GLN A 274 2.59 -26.31 1.35
N ALA A 275 2.47 -25.47 0.31
CA ALA A 275 2.01 -25.94 -0.99
C ALA A 275 3.02 -26.95 -1.55
N PRO A 276 2.57 -28.10 -2.06
CA PRO A 276 3.47 -29.10 -2.61
C PRO A 276 4.28 -28.51 -3.76
N ALA A 277 5.55 -28.91 -3.84
CA ALA A 277 6.35 -28.64 -5.03
C ALA A 277 5.61 -29.17 -6.26
N LEU A 278 5.58 -28.36 -7.31
CA LEU A 278 4.91 -28.62 -8.56
C LEU A 278 5.93 -28.73 -9.69
N ASP A 279 5.71 -29.68 -10.58
CA ASP A 279 6.40 -29.79 -11.87
C ASP A 279 5.62 -29.10 -13.01
N GLU A 280 4.37 -28.69 -12.73
CA GLU A 280 3.41 -28.09 -13.67
C GLU A 280 2.50 -27.06 -13.00
N LEU A 281 1.82 -26.24 -13.80
CA LEU A 281 0.65 -25.50 -13.30
C LEU A 281 -0.46 -26.49 -12.89
N PRO A 282 -1.39 -26.10 -12.00
CA PRO A 282 -2.53 -26.95 -11.67
C PRO A 282 -3.47 -27.14 -12.88
N GLU A 283 -4.21 -28.26 -12.92
CA GLU A 283 -5.22 -28.49 -13.97
C GLU A 283 -6.36 -27.47 -13.90
N SER A 284 -6.79 -27.14 -12.68
CA SER A 284 -7.78 -26.08 -12.44
C SER A 284 -7.09 -24.72 -12.47
N PRO A 285 -7.62 -23.72 -13.20
CA PRO A 285 -7.03 -22.38 -13.24
C PRO A 285 -6.86 -21.78 -11.85
N LEU A 286 -5.67 -21.23 -11.59
CA LEU A 286 -5.44 -20.41 -10.41
C LEU A 286 -6.40 -19.21 -10.44
N PRO A 287 -7.15 -18.94 -9.36
CA PRO A 287 -8.08 -17.82 -9.33
C PRO A 287 -7.33 -16.48 -9.37
N GLU A 288 -8.01 -15.42 -9.81
CA GLU A 288 -7.40 -14.07 -9.81
C GLU A 288 -6.98 -13.62 -8.42
N SER A 289 -7.84 -13.92 -7.44
CA SER A 289 -7.62 -13.71 -6.03
C SER A 289 -8.32 -14.79 -5.19
N ARG A 290 -7.95 -14.89 -3.91
CA ARG A 290 -8.68 -15.68 -2.91
C ARG A 290 -8.69 -14.96 -1.57
N VAL A 291 -9.79 -15.04 -0.85
CA VAL A 291 -9.88 -14.48 0.50
C VAL A 291 -9.18 -15.41 1.49
N THR A 292 -8.27 -14.85 2.27
CA THR A 292 -7.54 -15.49 3.37
C THR A 292 -7.82 -14.76 4.68
N THR A 293 -7.37 -15.30 5.80
CA THR A 293 -7.52 -14.65 7.11
C THR A 293 -6.16 -14.47 7.76
N GLN A 294 -5.79 -13.23 8.08
CA GLN A 294 -4.58 -12.87 8.82
C GLN A 294 -4.98 -12.16 10.12
N ALA A 295 -4.59 -12.68 11.28
CA ALA A 295 -4.96 -12.09 12.58
C ALA A 295 -6.49 -11.82 12.73
N GLY A 296 -7.33 -12.70 12.18
CA GLY A 296 -8.79 -12.53 12.16
C GLY A 296 -9.33 -11.57 11.09
N ILE A 297 -8.46 -10.89 10.34
CA ILE A 297 -8.81 -9.94 9.28
C ILE A 297 -8.88 -10.67 7.94
N ARG A 298 -9.98 -10.46 7.19
CA ARG A 298 -10.16 -11.05 5.86
C ARG A 298 -9.34 -10.28 4.84
N VAL A 299 -8.36 -10.94 4.24
CA VAL A 299 -7.40 -10.34 3.31
C VAL A 299 -7.52 -11.01 1.96
N GLU A 300 -7.67 -10.23 0.90
CA GLU A 300 -7.55 -10.71 -0.46
C GLU A 300 -6.08 -11.06 -0.76
N ALA A 301 -5.84 -12.27 -1.25
CA ALA A 301 -4.51 -12.74 -1.61
C ALA A 301 -4.49 -13.22 -3.06
N TYR A 302 -3.41 -12.94 -3.76
CA TYR A 302 -3.26 -13.17 -5.19
C TYR A 302 -2.31 -14.35 -5.43
N PRO A 303 -2.81 -15.52 -5.87
CA PRO A 303 -1.96 -16.68 -6.10
C PRO A 303 -1.15 -16.51 -7.38
N ALA A 304 0.13 -16.88 -7.33
CA ALA A 304 1.04 -16.83 -8.46
C ALA A 304 1.98 -18.05 -8.47
N LEU A 305 2.31 -18.52 -9.67
CA LEU A 305 3.35 -19.52 -9.88
C LEU A 305 4.72 -18.88 -9.61
N MET A 306 5.47 -19.43 -8.68
CA MET A 306 6.83 -18.99 -8.35
C MET A 306 7.81 -20.13 -8.61
N ALA A 307 8.95 -19.80 -9.21
CA ALA A 307 10.05 -20.73 -9.38
C ALA A 307 10.92 -20.78 -8.12
N GLU A 308 11.30 -21.99 -7.70
CA GLU A 308 12.32 -22.28 -6.70
C GLU A 308 13.55 -22.88 -7.39
N ALA A 309 14.60 -23.19 -6.62
CA ALA A 309 15.88 -23.65 -7.18
C ALA A 309 15.74 -24.83 -8.17
N HIS A 310 14.85 -25.79 -7.89
CA HIS A 310 14.64 -27.00 -8.69
C HIS A 310 13.16 -27.40 -8.88
N SER A 311 12.23 -26.54 -8.50
CA SER A 311 10.78 -26.83 -8.48
C SER A 311 9.97 -25.57 -8.71
N PHE A 312 8.66 -25.71 -8.87
CA PHE A 312 7.72 -24.59 -8.83
C PHE A 312 6.79 -24.74 -7.63
N LYS A 313 6.16 -23.65 -7.21
CA LYS A 313 5.04 -23.70 -6.25
C LYS A 313 4.07 -22.57 -6.51
N VAL A 314 2.85 -22.71 -6.00
CA VAL A 314 1.86 -21.63 -5.98
C VAL A 314 2.05 -20.85 -4.69
N ALA A 315 2.56 -19.63 -4.79
CA ALA A 315 2.71 -18.73 -3.67
C ALA A 315 1.57 -17.71 -3.61
N LEU A 316 1.23 -17.26 -2.40
CA LEU A 316 0.30 -16.14 -2.23
C LEU A 316 1.05 -14.85 -2.06
N PHE A 317 0.51 -13.83 -2.71
CA PHE A 317 0.98 -12.47 -2.60
C PHE A 317 -0.14 -11.58 -2.08
N ASP A 318 0.26 -10.54 -1.40
CA ASP A 318 -0.55 -9.49 -0.80
C ASP A 318 -0.93 -8.40 -1.81
N HIS A 319 -0.12 -8.23 -2.87
CA HIS A 319 -0.35 -7.23 -3.92
C HIS A 319 -0.52 -7.85 -5.32
N PRO A 320 -1.51 -7.44 -6.12
CA PRO A 320 -1.80 -8.05 -7.42
C PRO A 320 -0.65 -7.84 -8.43
N ALA A 321 -0.03 -6.65 -8.48
CA ALA A 321 1.09 -6.38 -9.39
C ALA A 321 2.31 -7.26 -9.07
N LYS A 322 2.57 -7.53 -7.78
CA LYS A 322 3.66 -8.41 -7.34
C LYS A 322 3.37 -9.85 -7.72
N ALA A 323 2.13 -10.30 -7.49
CA ALA A 323 1.68 -11.61 -7.93
C ALA A 323 1.83 -11.76 -9.45
N ALA A 324 1.41 -10.77 -10.23
CA ALA A 324 1.50 -10.78 -11.69
C ALA A 324 2.94 -10.88 -12.18
N ALA A 325 3.86 -10.07 -11.64
CA ALA A 325 5.28 -10.10 -12.00
C ALA A 325 5.93 -11.45 -11.67
N VAL A 326 5.71 -11.97 -10.45
CA VAL A 326 6.23 -13.28 -10.06
C VAL A 326 5.61 -14.39 -10.91
N HIS A 327 4.30 -14.31 -11.18
CA HIS A 327 3.60 -15.30 -11.99
C HIS A 327 4.13 -15.33 -13.42
N GLN A 328 4.37 -14.17 -14.04
CA GLN A 328 4.94 -14.06 -15.38
C GLN A 328 6.32 -14.74 -15.44
N GLU A 329 7.21 -14.41 -14.49
CA GLU A 329 8.53 -15.03 -14.44
C GLU A 329 8.43 -16.55 -14.19
N GLY A 330 7.53 -16.98 -13.30
CA GLY A 330 7.25 -18.39 -13.03
C GLY A 330 6.78 -19.14 -14.27
N VAL A 331 5.86 -18.55 -15.04
CA VAL A 331 5.36 -19.10 -16.32
C VAL A 331 6.49 -19.21 -17.33
N ALA A 332 7.31 -18.17 -17.48
CA ALA A 332 8.44 -18.18 -18.41
C ALA A 332 9.46 -19.27 -18.04
N ARG A 333 9.80 -19.43 -16.76
CA ARG A 333 10.70 -20.48 -16.27
C ARG A 333 10.13 -21.89 -16.44
N LEU A 334 8.83 -22.08 -16.19
CA LEU A 334 8.15 -23.35 -16.43
C LEU A 334 8.13 -23.69 -17.93
N ALA A 335 7.89 -22.69 -18.78
CA ALA A 335 7.94 -22.86 -20.23
C ALA A 335 9.33 -23.28 -20.73
N ILE A 336 10.40 -22.68 -20.19
CA ILE A 336 11.80 -23.08 -20.44
C ILE A 336 11.99 -24.57 -20.07
N ALA A 337 11.53 -24.98 -18.89
CA ALA A 337 11.65 -26.37 -18.44
C ALA A 337 10.87 -27.36 -19.34
N LYS A 338 9.70 -26.95 -19.86
CA LYS A 338 8.85 -27.76 -20.75
C LYS A 338 9.31 -27.80 -22.21
N ARG A 339 10.34 -27.05 -22.59
CA ARG A 339 10.82 -26.94 -23.99
C ARG A 339 12.34 -27.15 -24.13
N PRO A 340 12.89 -28.29 -23.67
CA PRO A 340 14.33 -28.53 -23.67
C PRO A 340 14.96 -28.52 -25.08
N GLU A 341 14.23 -28.93 -26.12
CA GLU A 341 14.75 -28.92 -27.49
C GLU A 341 14.88 -27.49 -28.05
N GLN A 342 13.89 -26.63 -27.80
CA GLN A 342 13.95 -25.21 -28.15
C GLN A 342 15.04 -24.50 -27.36
N VAL A 343 15.20 -24.81 -26.07
CA VAL A 343 16.30 -24.30 -25.24
C VAL A 343 17.66 -24.70 -25.83
N LYS A 344 17.85 -25.97 -26.22
CA LYS A 344 19.08 -26.42 -26.89
C LYS A 344 19.31 -25.69 -28.20
N ALA A 345 18.26 -25.46 -28.99
CA ALA A 345 18.35 -24.74 -30.26
C ALA A 345 18.77 -23.27 -30.05
N ILE A 346 18.14 -22.56 -29.11
CA ILE A 346 18.49 -21.17 -28.75
C ILE A 346 19.95 -21.08 -28.28
N LYS A 347 20.40 -22.00 -27.43
CA LYS A 347 21.79 -22.08 -26.95
C LYS A 347 22.83 -22.25 -28.06
N ARG A 348 22.41 -22.79 -29.21
CA ARG A 348 23.26 -23.06 -30.39
C ARG A 348 23.13 -21.99 -31.48
N LEU A 349 22.33 -20.94 -31.26
CA LEU A 349 22.14 -19.90 -32.27
C LEU A 349 23.47 -19.23 -32.61
N PRO A 350 23.71 -18.92 -33.90
CA PRO A 350 24.82 -18.07 -34.30
C PRO A 350 24.75 -16.73 -33.55
N GLY A 351 25.87 -16.28 -32.98
CA GLY A 351 25.94 -15.04 -32.21
C GLY A 351 26.02 -15.22 -30.69
N VAL A 352 25.56 -16.36 -30.14
CA VAL A 352 25.65 -16.63 -28.68
C VAL A 352 27.09 -16.57 -28.19
N GLU A 353 28.02 -17.29 -28.83
CA GLU A 353 29.44 -17.28 -28.44
C GLU A 353 30.07 -15.88 -28.54
N LYS A 354 29.69 -15.14 -29.58
CA LYS A 354 30.21 -13.79 -29.80
C LYS A 354 29.72 -12.83 -28.71
N CYS A 355 28.44 -12.88 -28.37
CA CYS A 355 27.88 -12.10 -27.26
C CYS A 355 28.52 -12.51 -25.93
N ALA A 356 28.73 -13.81 -25.69
CA ALA A 356 29.42 -14.30 -24.49
C ALA A 356 30.85 -13.76 -24.36
N LEU A 357 31.60 -13.68 -25.47
CA LEU A 357 32.94 -13.08 -25.49
C LEU A 357 32.91 -11.58 -25.18
N LEU A 358 31.93 -10.84 -25.71
CA LEU A 358 31.75 -9.42 -25.40
C LEU A 358 31.34 -9.18 -23.93
N PHE A 359 30.56 -10.10 -23.35
CA PHE A 359 30.05 -10.05 -21.98
C PHE A 359 31.05 -10.57 -20.93
N ALA A 360 32.15 -11.22 -21.32
CA ALA A 360 33.05 -11.96 -20.43
C ALA A 360 33.71 -11.13 -19.30
N LYS A 361 33.71 -9.79 -19.40
CA LYS A 361 34.21 -8.89 -18.34
C LYS A 361 33.12 -8.42 -17.37
N VAL A 362 31.87 -8.72 -17.66
CA VAL A 362 30.69 -8.37 -16.85
C VAL A 362 30.14 -9.60 -16.14
N GLY A 363 30.01 -10.73 -16.84
CA GLY A 363 29.50 -11.97 -16.24
C GLY A 363 29.86 -13.22 -17.04
N SER A 364 29.28 -14.35 -16.62
CA SER A 364 29.54 -15.64 -17.25
C SER A 364 28.68 -15.85 -18.49
N LYS A 365 29.15 -16.71 -19.41
CA LYS A 365 28.35 -17.18 -20.55
C LYS A 365 27.02 -17.79 -20.11
N GLN A 366 27.02 -18.54 -19.01
CA GLN A 366 25.83 -19.18 -18.47
C GLN A 366 24.79 -18.13 -18.06
N ALA A 367 25.21 -17.09 -17.33
CA ALA A 367 24.32 -16.00 -16.93
C ALA A 367 23.70 -15.27 -18.14
N LEU A 368 24.49 -15.00 -19.18
CA LEU A 368 24.00 -14.38 -20.42
C LEU A 368 22.96 -15.25 -21.13
N VAL A 369 23.23 -16.56 -21.21
CA VAL A 369 22.32 -17.52 -21.86
C VAL A 369 21.03 -17.68 -21.07
N ASP A 370 21.10 -17.75 -19.75
CA ASP A 370 19.92 -17.87 -18.90
C ASP A 370 19.04 -16.61 -18.96
N ASP A 371 19.66 -15.43 -19.00
CA ASP A 371 18.98 -14.13 -19.20
C ASP A 371 18.34 -14.04 -20.59
N LEU A 372 19.04 -14.45 -21.66
CA LEU A 372 18.49 -14.56 -23.01
C LEU A 372 17.26 -15.48 -23.05
N LEU A 373 17.35 -16.68 -22.46
CA LEU A 373 16.23 -17.62 -22.43
C LEU A 373 15.04 -17.03 -21.68
N LEU A 374 15.28 -16.43 -20.51
CA LEU A 374 14.21 -15.82 -19.73
C LEU A 374 13.55 -14.67 -20.50
N ALA A 375 14.32 -13.80 -21.15
CA ALA A 375 13.78 -12.71 -21.96
C ALA A 375 12.94 -13.22 -23.15
N VAL A 376 13.43 -14.22 -23.89
CA VAL A 376 12.72 -14.83 -25.02
C VAL A 376 11.38 -15.43 -24.58
N PHE A 377 11.40 -16.27 -23.54
CA PHE A 377 10.19 -16.94 -23.07
C PHE A 377 9.22 -15.97 -22.38
N THR A 378 9.73 -14.91 -21.75
CA THR A 378 8.88 -13.85 -21.20
C THR A 378 8.11 -13.12 -22.30
N GLN A 379 8.81 -12.70 -23.37
CA GLN A 379 8.17 -11.95 -24.46
C GLN A 379 7.27 -12.80 -25.36
N VAL A 380 7.61 -14.07 -25.56
CA VAL A 380 6.89 -14.94 -26.51
C VAL A 380 5.78 -15.72 -25.82
N VAL A 381 6.05 -16.31 -24.64
CA VAL A 381 5.13 -17.23 -23.96
C VAL A 381 4.37 -16.55 -22.83
N ALA A 382 5.07 -15.84 -21.94
CA ALA A 382 4.49 -15.25 -20.74
C ALA A 382 3.91 -13.84 -20.99
N THR A 383 3.04 -13.73 -22.00
CA THR A 383 2.33 -12.49 -22.35
C THR A 383 0.90 -12.48 -21.81
N HIS A 384 0.41 -11.32 -21.40
CA HIS A 384 -0.95 -11.19 -20.87
C HIS A 384 -2.03 -11.50 -21.94
N PRO A 385 -3.13 -12.19 -21.57
CA PRO A 385 -3.40 -12.81 -20.26
C PRO A 385 -2.49 -14.02 -20.00
N LEU A 386 -1.94 -14.09 -18.78
CA LEU A 386 -0.98 -15.13 -18.40
C LEU A 386 -1.70 -16.48 -18.18
N PRO A 387 -1.10 -17.61 -18.61
CA PRO A 387 -1.62 -18.95 -18.31
C PRO A 387 -1.74 -19.22 -16.81
N ARG A 388 -2.96 -19.50 -16.35
CA ARG A 388 -3.30 -19.84 -14.96
C ARG A 388 -3.49 -21.34 -14.73
N SER A 389 -3.54 -22.16 -15.79
CA SER A 389 -3.68 -23.63 -15.71
C SER A 389 -2.69 -24.39 -16.61
N ALA A 390 -2.52 -25.69 -16.36
CA ALA A 390 -1.69 -26.57 -17.19
C ALA A 390 -2.15 -26.60 -18.66
N ASN A 391 -3.46 -26.62 -18.89
CA ASN A 391 -4.06 -26.64 -20.23
C ASN A 391 -3.78 -25.34 -20.98
N GLU A 392 -4.01 -24.19 -20.34
CA GLU A 392 -3.71 -22.88 -20.93
C GLU A 392 -2.23 -22.74 -21.30
N LEU A 393 -1.32 -23.20 -20.43
CA LEU A 393 0.10 -23.16 -20.74
C LEU A 393 0.45 -24.09 -21.91
N THR A 394 -0.14 -25.28 -21.95
CA THR A 394 0.08 -26.23 -23.05
C THR A 394 -0.39 -25.66 -24.39
N GLU A 395 -1.56 -25.03 -24.43
CA GLU A 395 -2.08 -24.35 -25.61
C GLU A 395 -1.20 -23.18 -26.02
N ARG A 396 -0.81 -22.33 -25.06
CA ARG A 396 0.11 -21.21 -25.28
C ARG A 396 1.43 -21.70 -25.90
N LEU A 397 2.03 -22.73 -25.33
CA LEU A 397 3.30 -23.27 -25.81
C LEU A 397 3.21 -23.88 -27.22
N LYS A 398 2.06 -24.43 -27.61
CA LYS A 398 1.82 -24.90 -28.98
C LYS A 398 1.66 -23.73 -29.94
N ALA A 399 0.90 -22.71 -29.56
CA ALA A 399 0.64 -21.54 -30.39
C ALA A 399 1.91 -20.74 -30.69
N THR A 400 2.82 -20.63 -29.72
CA THR A 400 4.00 -19.75 -29.81
C THR A 400 5.29 -20.49 -30.18
N GLU A 401 5.23 -21.78 -30.49
CA GLU A 401 6.42 -22.63 -30.68
C GLU A 401 7.31 -22.13 -31.83
N SER A 402 6.70 -21.75 -32.95
CA SER A 402 7.39 -21.28 -34.16
C SER A 402 8.02 -19.90 -34.00
N GLU A 403 7.65 -19.13 -32.98
CA GLU A 403 8.08 -17.74 -32.76
C GLU A 403 9.36 -17.64 -31.91
N LEU A 404 9.65 -18.66 -31.08
CA LEU A 404 10.77 -18.64 -30.13
C LEU A 404 12.13 -18.42 -30.82
N ILE A 405 12.41 -19.16 -31.89
CA ILE A 405 13.71 -19.10 -32.59
C ILE A 405 13.88 -17.80 -33.38
N PRO A 406 12.90 -17.34 -34.19
CA PRO A 406 12.98 -16.04 -34.84
C PRO A 406 13.17 -14.88 -33.84
N TYR A 407 12.41 -14.89 -32.74
CA TYR A 407 12.53 -13.86 -31.71
C TYR A 407 13.90 -13.86 -31.04
N ALA A 408 14.41 -15.03 -30.62
CA ALA A 408 15.75 -15.17 -30.04
C ALA A 408 16.87 -14.69 -30.97
N THR A 409 16.74 -14.95 -32.27
CA THR A 409 17.71 -14.50 -33.30
C THR A 409 17.72 -12.97 -33.44
N SER A 410 16.53 -12.36 -33.48
CA SER A 410 16.37 -10.90 -33.51
C SER A 410 16.94 -10.25 -32.24
N LEU A 411 16.60 -10.81 -31.07
CA LEU A 411 17.07 -10.34 -29.78
C LEU A 411 18.60 -10.44 -29.66
N LEU A 412 19.21 -11.55 -30.11
CA LEU A 412 20.67 -11.70 -30.14
C LEU A 412 21.38 -10.62 -30.96
N THR A 413 20.76 -10.16 -32.05
CA THR A 413 21.32 -9.06 -32.85
C THR A 413 21.38 -7.77 -32.04
N ARG A 414 20.31 -7.43 -31.33
CA ARG A 414 20.25 -6.26 -30.46
C ARG A 414 21.22 -6.35 -29.28
N ILE A 415 21.32 -7.53 -28.66
CA ILE A 415 22.29 -7.80 -27.59
C ILE A 415 23.72 -7.59 -28.10
N GLU A 416 24.04 -8.09 -29.30
CA GLU A 416 25.37 -7.92 -29.88
C GLU A 416 25.72 -6.44 -30.09
N GLU A 417 24.79 -5.64 -30.63
CA GLU A 417 24.97 -4.20 -30.83
C GLU A 417 25.17 -3.45 -29.51
N ALA A 418 24.32 -3.74 -28.52
CA ALA A 418 24.43 -3.20 -27.17
C ALA A 418 25.79 -3.50 -26.53
N LEU A 419 26.25 -4.76 -26.59
CA LEU A 419 27.51 -5.19 -26.02
C LEU A 419 28.73 -4.62 -26.77
N LYS A 420 28.65 -4.41 -28.09
CA LYS A 420 29.70 -3.72 -28.85
C LYS A 420 29.85 -2.27 -28.41
N GLY A 421 28.73 -1.55 -28.24
CA GLY A 421 28.72 -0.19 -27.73
C GLY A 421 29.35 -0.10 -26.34
N HIS A 422 28.94 -0.97 -25.43
CA HIS A 422 29.51 -1.08 -24.08
C HIS A 422 31.02 -1.35 -24.10
N LEU A 423 31.48 -2.26 -24.97
CA LEU A 423 32.92 -2.55 -25.14
C LEU A 423 33.68 -1.33 -25.69
N ALA A 424 33.10 -0.57 -26.62
CA ALA A 424 33.72 0.62 -27.18
C ALA A 424 33.96 1.68 -26.09
N VAL A 425 32.95 1.97 -25.27
CA VAL A 425 33.07 2.89 -24.12
C VAL A 425 34.12 2.38 -23.13
N THR A 426 34.06 1.10 -22.77
CA THR A 426 35.00 0.48 -21.81
C THR A 426 36.46 0.56 -22.29
N LYS A 427 36.71 0.45 -23.60
CA LYS A 427 38.06 0.62 -24.17
C LYS A 427 38.60 2.03 -23.97
N VAL A 428 37.76 3.05 -24.16
CA VAL A 428 38.14 4.46 -23.94
C VAL A 428 38.46 4.70 -22.46
N LEU A 429 37.63 4.19 -21.56
CA LEU A 429 37.82 4.33 -20.10
C LEU A 429 39.13 3.68 -19.60
N LYS A 430 39.62 2.62 -20.26
CA LYS A 430 40.89 1.94 -19.96
C LYS A 430 42.11 2.52 -20.68
N GLY A 431 41.92 3.53 -21.53
CA GLY A 431 43.01 4.21 -22.23
C GLY A 431 43.90 5.03 -21.30
N LYS A 432 44.74 5.91 -21.86
CA LYS A 432 45.57 6.82 -21.05
C LYS A 432 44.66 7.73 -20.21
N LEU A 433 44.62 7.48 -18.90
CA LEU A 433 43.83 8.23 -17.93
C LEU A 433 44.33 9.67 -17.85
N ASN A 434 43.49 10.61 -18.26
CA ASN A 434 43.69 12.02 -17.93
C ASN A 434 43.10 12.24 -16.53
N PHE A 435 43.94 12.44 -15.52
CA PHE A 435 43.49 12.67 -14.14
C PHE A 435 42.50 13.83 -14.00
N ALA A 436 42.57 14.82 -14.89
CA ALA A 436 41.62 15.93 -14.90
C ALA A 436 40.18 15.53 -15.30
N LEU A 437 39.99 14.33 -15.87
CA LEU A 437 38.69 13.77 -16.27
C LEU A 437 38.25 12.60 -15.38
N ALA A 438 38.90 12.38 -14.24
CA ALA A 438 38.62 11.24 -13.36
C ALA A 438 37.13 11.14 -12.96
N LEU A 439 36.47 12.27 -12.67
CA LEU A 439 35.05 12.29 -12.32
C LEU A 439 34.15 11.86 -13.48
N VAL A 440 34.43 12.35 -14.70
CA VAL A 440 33.69 11.97 -15.90
C VAL A 440 33.86 10.48 -16.18
N TYR A 441 35.08 9.96 -16.04
CA TYR A 441 35.38 8.55 -16.27
C TYR A 441 34.67 7.66 -15.25
N SER A 442 34.65 8.08 -13.98
CA SER A 442 33.92 7.39 -12.92
C SER A 442 32.42 7.35 -13.19
N ASP A 443 31.84 8.48 -13.57
CA ASP A 443 30.40 8.59 -13.87
C ASP A 443 29.99 7.74 -15.08
N VAL A 444 30.76 7.82 -16.19
CA VAL A 444 30.49 6.99 -17.37
C VAL A 444 30.72 5.50 -17.07
N SER A 445 31.71 5.15 -16.26
CA SER A 445 31.90 3.77 -15.79
C SER A 445 30.70 3.27 -14.99
N ALA A 446 30.16 4.09 -14.07
CA ALA A 446 28.96 3.75 -13.31
C ALA A 446 27.74 3.60 -14.23
N GLN A 447 27.57 4.48 -15.21
CA GLN A 447 26.51 4.35 -16.22
C GLN A 447 26.62 3.02 -16.99
N MET A 448 27.81 2.63 -17.43
CA MET A 448 28.01 1.36 -18.14
C MET A 448 27.66 0.14 -17.28
N GLN A 449 27.98 0.18 -15.99
CA GLN A 449 27.61 -0.87 -15.03
C GLN A 449 26.09 -0.94 -14.77
N ARG A 450 25.39 0.20 -14.85
CA ARG A 450 23.92 0.25 -14.77
C ARG A 450 23.24 -0.29 -16.03
N LEU A 451 23.84 -0.08 -17.20
CA LEU A 451 23.27 -0.57 -18.47
C LEU A 451 23.53 -2.06 -18.67
N VAL A 452 24.76 -2.55 -18.42
CA VAL A 452 25.14 -3.94 -18.70
C VAL A 452 25.60 -4.63 -17.42
N TYR A 453 24.75 -5.52 -16.92
CA TYR A 453 24.96 -6.37 -15.73
C TYR A 453 24.29 -7.74 -15.96
N PRO A 454 24.58 -8.79 -15.17
CA PRO A 454 23.85 -10.06 -15.29
C PRO A 454 22.34 -9.88 -15.06
N GLY A 455 21.50 -10.13 -16.08
CA GLY A 455 20.05 -9.88 -16.03
C GLY A 455 19.57 -8.69 -16.89
N PHE A 456 20.50 -7.94 -17.51
CA PHE A 456 20.15 -6.73 -18.26
C PHE A 456 19.25 -6.97 -19.49
N ILE A 457 19.27 -8.17 -20.10
CA ILE A 457 18.50 -8.42 -21.32
C ILE A 457 17.01 -8.35 -21.01
N ARG A 458 16.58 -9.10 -19.98
CA ARG A 458 15.20 -9.10 -19.53
C ARG A 458 14.79 -7.73 -18.98
N ASP A 459 15.63 -7.15 -18.11
CA ASP A 459 15.31 -5.90 -17.42
C ASP A 459 15.21 -4.71 -18.37
N ALA A 460 16.02 -4.69 -19.45
CA ALA A 460 15.94 -3.66 -20.48
C ALA A 460 14.66 -3.73 -21.31
N GLY A 461 14.15 -4.94 -21.58
CA GLY A 461 12.98 -5.14 -22.42
C GLY A 461 13.11 -4.38 -23.76
N GLU A 462 12.14 -3.51 -24.05
CA GLU A 462 12.11 -2.72 -25.28
C GLU A 462 13.27 -1.70 -25.39
N TRP A 463 13.75 -1.19 -24.25
CA TRP A 463 14.82 -0.20 -24.17
C TRP A 463 16.19 -0.73 -24.60
N LEU A 464 16.36 -2.05 -24.71
CA LEU A 464 17.60 -2.64 -25.20
C LEU A 464 17.98 -2.09 -26.59
N SER A 465 16.99 -1.73 -27.41
CA SER A 465 17.20 -1.16 -28.75
C SER A 465 17.86 0.22 -28.71
N GLU A 466 17.81 0.92 -27.56
CA GLU A 466 18.39 2.26 -27.37
C GLU A 466 19.83 2.23 -26.84
N TYR A 467 20.33 1.06 -26.42
CA TYR A 467 21.69 0.93 -25.88
C TYR A 467 22.79 1.44 -26.83
N PRO A 468 22.72 1.20 -28.16
CA PRO A 468 23.66 1.82 -29.09
C PRO A 468 23.67 3.35 -28.98
N ARG A 469 22.50 4.00 -28.89
CA ARG A 469 22.40 5.45 -28.74
C ARG A 469 22.95 5.94 -27.40
N TYR A 470 22.66 5.24 -26.30
CA TYR A 470 23.20 5.59 -24.98
C TYR A 470 24.73 5.46 -24.90
N THR A 471 25.28 4.41 -25.49
CA THR A 471 26.74 4.20 -25.53
C THR A 471 27.43 5.16 -26.49
N GLU A 472 26.80 5.53 -27.61
CA GLU A 472 27.28 6.59 -28.51
C GLU A 472 27.28 7.96 -27.82
N ALA A 473 26.23 8.29 -27.06
CA ALA A 473 26.18 9.52 -26.26
C ALA A 473 27.32 9.59 -25.24
N ALA A 474 27.64 8.46 -24.58
CA ALA A 474 28.76 8.36 -23.65
C ALA A 474 30.12 8.56 -24.36
N LEU A 475 30.30 8.04 -25.58
CA LEU A 475 31.51 8.26 -26.37
C LEU A 475 31.65 9.73 -26.77
N ILE A 476 30.57 10.37 -27.24
CA ILE A 476 30.56 11.81 -27.58
C ILE A 476 30.92 12.66 -26.36
N ARG A 477 30.37 12.31 -25.18
CA ARG A 477 30.72 12.97 -23.92
C ARG A 477 32.21 12.86 -23.63
N LEU A 478 32.78 11.65 -23.71
CA LEU A 478 34.19 11.40 -23.42
C LEU A 478 35.13 12.19 -24.36
N ASP A 479 34.76 12.37 -25.63
CA ASP A 479 35.52 13.19 -26.59
C ASP A 479 35.49 14.69 -26.24
N LYS A 480 34.32 15.21 -25.86
CA LYS A 480 34.11 16.63 -25.54
C LYS A 480 34.60 17.02 -24.14
N ALA A 481 34.61 16.08 -23.19
CA ALA A 481 34.86 16.33 -21.77
C ALA A 481 36.16 17.08 -21.48
N ALA A 482 37.21 16.83 -22.27
CA ALA A 482 38.49 17.53 -22.12
C ALA A 482 38.39 19.06 -22.32
N ARG A 483 37.51 19.50 -23.22
CA ARG A 483 37.32 20.89 -23.66
C ARG A 483 36.22 21.61 -22.87
N GLU A 484 35.21 20.89 -22.41
CA GLU A 484 34.00 21.45 -21.78
C GLU A 484 33.86 21.10 -20.28
N ARG A 485 34.98 20.95 -19.57
CA ARG A 485 35.03 20.40 -18.20
C ARG A 485 34.02 21.00 -17.22
N GLY A 486 33.94 22.33 -17.14
CA GLY A 486 33.04 23.00 -16.18
C GLY A 486 31.56 22.77 -16.50
N ARG A 487 31.19 22.77 -17.79
CA ARG A 487 29.82 22.49 -18.22
C ARG A 487 29.45 21.02 -17.99
N ASP A 488 30.35 20.10 -18.32
CA ASP A 488 30.16 18.67 -18.07
C ASP A 488 29.93 18.39 -16.58
N GLN A 489 30.76 18.97 -15.70
CA GLN A 489 30.63 18.79 -14.25
C GLN A 489 29.27 19.28 -13.72
N MET A 490 28.77 20.42 -14.19
CA MET A 490 27.46 20.93 -13.79
C MET A 490 26.34 19.98 -14.24
N MET A 491 26.34 19.55 -15.51
CA MET A 491 25.36 18.59 -16.03
C MET A 491 25.43 17.23 -15.33
N MET A 492 26.64 16.78 -14.97
CA MET A 492 26.86 15.55 -14.22
C MET A 492 26.27 15.63 -12.81
N GLN A 493 26.40 16.79 -12.13
CA GLN A 493 25.80 16.99 -10.81
C GLN A 493 24.27 16.88 -10.85
N ASP A 494 23.63 17.45 -11.86
CA ASP A 494 22.18 17.34 -12.06
C ASP A 494 21.74 15.87 -12.19
N VAL A 495 22.48 15.08 -12.98
CA VAL A 495 22.20 13.66 -13.17
C VAL A 495 22.44 12.86 -11.88
N GLN A 496 23.55 13.11 -11.18
CA GLN A 496 23.88 12.40 -9.94
C GLN A 496 22.88 12.68 -8.82
N ALA A 497 22.34 13.89 -8.73
CA ALA A 497 21.30 14.22 -7.76
C ALA A 497 20.00 13.43 -8.01
N LEU A 498 19.64 13.18 -9.26
CA LEU A 498 18.50 12.32 -9.62
C LEU A 498 18.81 10.84 -9.38
N GLU A 499 19.99 10.36 -9.79
CA GLU A 499 20.41 8.96 -9.57
C GLU A 499 20.50 8.60 -8.08
N ALA A 500 20.99 9.50 -7.22
CA ALA A 500 21.09 9.25 -5.79
C ALA A 500 19.70 9.06 -5.14
N ARG A 501 18.71 9.87 -5.54
CA ARG A 501 17.32 9.74 -5.08
C ARG A 501 16.68 8.46 -5.62
N PHE A 502 16.89 8.17 -6.90
CA PHE A 502 16.46 6.93 -7.54
C PHE A 502 17.00 5.69 -6.82
N ASP A 503 18.30 5.62 -6.57
CA ASP A 503 18.94 4.48 -5.89
C ASP A 503 18.45 4.32 -4.45
N ALA A 504 18.26 5.43 -3.72
CA ALA A 504 17.74 5.40 -2.36
C ALA A 504 16.32 4.81 -2.31
N ARG A 505 15.44 5.24 -3.23
CA ARG A 505 14.07 4.72 -3.33
C ARG A 505 14.03 3.26 -3.76
N ARG A 506 14.82 2.90 -4.78
CA ARG A 506 14.92 1.51 -5.24
C ARG A 506 15.38 0.58 -4.11
N LYS A 507 16.28 1.06 -3.25
CA LYS A 507 16.75 0.30 -2.07
C LYS A 507 15.66 0.16 -0.99
N SER A 508 14.79 1.15 -0.80
CA SER A 508 13.67 1.04 0.14
C SER A 508 12.58 0.09 -0.37
N GLU A 509 12.26 0.10 -1.67
CA GLU A 509 11.20 -0.74 -2.25
C GLU A 509 11.59 -2.22 -2.44
N ARG A 510 12.89 -2.50 -2.67
CA ARG A 510 13.41 -3.87 -2.82
C ARG A 510 13.19 -4.78 -1.60
N ARG A 511 12.71 -4.25 -0.47
CA ARG A 511 12.47 -4.99 0.79
C ARG A 511 11.15 -5.77 0.82
N GLY A 512 10.57 -6.08 -0.34
CA GLY A 512 9.46 -7.05 -0.41
C GLY A 512 8.40 -6.76 -1.47
N ALA A 513 8.45 -5.66 -2.21
CA ALA A 513 7.53 -5.38 -3.31
C ALA A 513 8.14 -5.74 -4.67
N ALA A 514 7.29 -5.99 -5.68
CA ALA A 514 7.75 -5.86 -7.06
C ALA A 514 8.14 -4.39 -7.29
N GLU A 515 9.23 -4.14 -8.01
CA GLU A 515 9.67 -2.77 -8.31
C GLU A 515 8.55 -2.04 -9.06
N ASP A 516 8.21 -0.83 -8.59
CA ASP A 516 7.17 -0.02 -9.21
C ASP A 516 7.50 0.19 -10.71
N PRO A 517 6.60 -0.16 -11.66
CA PRO A 517 6.81 0.09 -13.08
C PRO A 517 7.16 1.55 -13.42
N GLU A 518 6.65 2.50 -12.64
CA GLU A 518 6.98 3.92 -12.81
C GLU A 518 8.40 4.23 -12.36
N LEU A 519 8.87 3.58 -11.29
CA LEU A 519 10.27 3.68 -10.86
C LEU A 519 11.21 3.05 -11.89
N VAL A 520 10.87 1.88 -12.46
CA VAL A 520 11.64 1.27 -13.57
C VAL A 520 11.73 2.24 -14.75
N SER A 521 10.59 2.84 -15.14
CA SER A 521 10.51 3.81 -16.23
C SER A 521 11.35 5.06 -15.96
N PHE A 522 11.38 5.53 -14.72
CA PHE A 522 12.21 6.68 -14.31
C PHE A 522 13.71 6.42 -14.53
N GLY A 523 14.19 5.20 -14.29
CA GLY A 523 15.58 4.81 -14.57
C GLY A 523 15.97 5.02 -16.03
N TRP A 524 15.06 4.77 -16.97
CA TRP A 524 15.27 5.00 -18.41
C TRP A 524 15.22 6.48 -18.78
N TRP A 525 14.36 7.26 -18.13
CA TRP A 525 14.34 8.72 -18.31
C TRP A 525 15.66 9.38 -17.93
N ILE A 526 16.40 8.83 -16.96
CA ILE A 526 17.76 9.29 -16.63
C ILE A 526 18.72 9.04 -17.81
N GLN A 527 18.59 7.93 -18.53
CA GLN A 527 19.41 7.66 -19.72
C GLN A 527 19.08 8.64 -20.86
N GLU A 528 17.81 8.95 -21.07
CA GLU A 528 17.40 10.00 -22.02
C GLU A 528 17.92 11.37 -21.63
N LEU A 529 17.88 11.72 -20.33
CA LEU A 529 18.46 12.97 -19.84
C LEU A 529 19.96 13.03 -20.15
N ARG A 530 20.69 11.94 -19.95
CA ARG A 530 22.12 11.86 -20.30
C ARG A 530 22.35 12.12 -21.80
N VAL A 531 21.52 11.58 -22.69
CA VAL A 531 21.60 11.89 -24.14
C VAL A 531 21.32 13.38 -24.39
N SER A 532 20.27 13.94 -23.79
CA SER A 532 19.90 15.35 -23.93
C SER A 532 20.97 16.32 -23.44
N LEU A 533 21.69 15.99 -22.37
CA LEU A 533 22.72 16.85 -21.81
C LEU A 533 24.04 16.75 -22.58
N PHE A 534 24.48 15.53 -22.89
CA PHE A 534 25.85 15.30 -23.38
C PHE A 534 25.95 15.10 -24.90
N ALA A 535 24.85 14.74 -25.58
CA ALA A 535 24.84 14.37 -26.99
C ALA A 535 23.54 14.76 -27.71
N GLN A 536 23.13 16.03 -27.59
CA GLN A 536 21.89 16.59 -28.18
C GLN A 536 21.65 16.20 -29.64
N GLN A 537 22.72 16.10 -30.43
CA GLN A 537 22.70 15.72 -31.84
C GLN A 537 22.08 14.34 -32.12
N LEU A 538 22.01 13.44 -31.14
CA LEU A 538 21.43 12.10 -31.30
C LEU A 538 19.91 12.07 -31.11
N GLY A 539 19.33 13.12 -30.49
CA GLY A 539 17.91 13.15 -30.15
C GLY A 539 17.52 12.20 -29.00
N THR A 540 16.31 12.37 -28.49
CA THR A 540 15.73 11.58 -27.39
C THR A 540 14.42 10.95 -27.82
N GLN A 541 14.07 9.78 -27.24
CA GLN A 541 12.83 9.08 -27.56
C GLN A 541 11.58 9.84 -27.08
N MET A 542 11.76 10.66 -26.04
CA MET A 542 10.72 11.55 -25.53
C MET A 542 11.31 12.88 -25.10
N PRO A 543 10.48 13.93 -24.98
CA PRO A 543 10.92 15.23 -24.52
C PRO A 543 11.38 15.18 -23.04
N VAL A 544 12.68 15.30 -22.78
CA VAL A 544 13.27 15.22 -21.42
C VAL A 544 14.04 16.48 -21.02
N SER A 545 14.07 16.78 -19.72
CA SER A 545 14.90 17.82 -19.10
C SER A 545 14.98 17.57 -17.59
N VAL A 546 15.94 18.18 -16.90
CA VAL A 546 16.06 18.09 -15.43
C VAL A 546 14.72 18.44 -14.78
N LYS A 547 14.12 19.58 -15.14
CA LYS A 547 12.82 20.03 -14.61
C LYS A 547 11.69 19.01 -14.82
N ARG A 548 11.69 18.28 -15.94
CA ARG A 548 10.68 17.25 -16.19
C ARG A 548 10.91 16.00 -15.35
N LEU A 549 12.17 15.59 -15.17
CA LEU A 549 12.49 14.48 -14.27
C LEU A 549 12.19 14.85 -12.82
N GLU A 550 12.44 16.09 -12.38
CA GLU A 550 12.02 16.56 -11.05
C GLU A 550 10.51 16.43 -10.85
N LYS A 551 9.72 16.95 -11.81
CA LYS A 551 8.26 16.83 -11.74
C LYS A 551 7.81 15.36 -11.72
N ARG A 552 8.43 14.50 -12.55
CA ARG A 552 8.09 13.07 -12.59
C ARG A 552 8.49 12.37 -11.29
N TRP A 553 9.60 12.77 -10.68
CA TRP A 553 10.02 12.26 -9.39
C TRP A 553 9.04 12.65 -8.29
N GLU A 554 8.56 13.89 -8.27
CA GLU A 554 7.48 14.34 -7.37
C GLU A 554 6.23 13.49 -7.58
N GLU A 555 5.79 13.28 -8.83
CA GLU A 555 4.62 12.45 -9.14
C GLU A 555 4.76 11.00 -8.65
N ILE A 556 5.95 10.40 -8.75
CA ILE A 556 6.18 9.00 -8.32
C ILE A 556 6.33 8.89 -6.79
N THR A 557 6.79 9.94 -6.12
CA THR A 557 7.07 9.91 -4.67
C THR A 557 6.02 10.59 -3.80
N SER A 558 5.07 11.30 -4.42
CA SER A 558 3.91 11.88 -3.75
C SER A 558 2.72 10.92 -3.67
N VAL A 559 2.90 9.67 -4.12
CA VAL A 559 1.94 8.55 -3.99
C VAL A 559 2.13 7.85 -2.66
#